data_AF-A0A7C9P7U7-F1
#
_entry.id   AF-A0A7C9P7U7-F1
#
_cell.length_a   1.000
_cell.length_b   1.000
_cell.length_c   1.000
_cell.angle_alpha   90.00
_cell.angle_beta   90.00
_cell.angle_gamma   90.00
#
_symmetry.space_group_name_H-M   'P 1'
#
loop_
_entity.id
_entity.type
_entity.pdbx_description
1 polymer ?
#
loop_
_entity_poly.entity_id
_entity_poly.type
_entity_poly.pdbx_seq_one_letter_code
_entity_poly.pdbx_strand_id
1 'polypeptide(L)' 'MALLRLSNVITRSLSGRAAAHRAMAKAALFADSSASTRLKRYNHHIEKAQQLEARLSDTAQRSVGGAV' A
#
# COMPACT_ATOMS: atom_id res chain seq x y z
N MET A 1 -19.13 18.10 0.27
CA MET A 1 -19.05 16.80 -0.46
C MET A 1 -17.84 16.65 -1.41
N ALA A 2 -16.94 17.63 -1.55
CA ALA A 2 -15.77 17.53 -2.44
C ALA A 2 -14.62 16.65 -1.89
N LEU A 3 -14.44 16.58 -0.57
CA LEU A 3 -13.31 15.88 0.07
C LEU A 3 -13.29 14.36 -0.20
N LEU A 4 -14.47 13.73 -0.24
CA LEU A 4 -14.61 12.27 -0.46
C LEU A 4 -14.10 11.83 -1.84
N ARG A 5 -14.26 12.67 -2.85
CA ARG A 5 -13.84 12.37 -4.23
C ARG A 5 -12.32 12.33 -4.34
N LEU A 6 -11.63 13.29 -3.71
CA LEU A 6 -10.18 13.35 -3.72
C LEU A 6 -9.55 12.20 -2.93
N SER A 7 -10.09 11.91 -1.74
CA SER A 7 -9.66 10.73 -0.95
C SER A 7 -9.82 9.44 -1.74
N ASN A 8 -10.94 9.25 -2.45
CA ASN A 8 -11.18 8.05 -3.24
C ASN A 8 -10.23 7.90 -4.45
N VAL A 9 -9.79 9.00 -5.05
CA VAL A 9 -8.77 9.01 -6.12
C VAL A 9 -7.40 8.65 -5.55
N ILE A 10 -7.02 9.22 -4.41
CA ILE A 10 -5.74 8.92 -3.74
C ILE A 10 -5.69 7.44 -3.33
N THR A 11 -6.74 6.90 -2.71
CA THR A 11 -6.80 5.48 -2.31
C THR A 11 -6.96 4.53 -3.51
N ARG A 12 -7.38 5.00 -4.68
CA ARG A 12 -7.37 4.19 -5.92
C ARG A 12 -5.99 4.09 -6.56
N SER A 13 -5.11 5.06 -6.35
CA SER A 13 -3.75 5.02 -6.87
C SER A 13 -2.94 3.88 -6.22
N LEU A 14 -2.03 3.24 -6.99
CA LEU A 14 -1.17 2.18 -6.44
C LEU A 14 -0.34 2.68 -5.25
N SER A 15 0.15 3.92 -5.33
CA SER A 15 0.89 4.60 -4.25
C SER A 15 0.03 4.78 -2.99
N GLY A 16 -1.21 5.27 -3.12
CA GLY A 16 -2.10 5.45 -1.97
C GLY A 16 -2.50 4.12 -1.31
N ARG A 17 -2.66 3.05 -2.11
CA ARG A 17 -2.90 1.70 -1.58
C ARG A 17 -1.69 1.15 -0.83
N ALA A 18 -0.48 1.35 -1.36
CA ALA A 18 0.75 0.95 -0.67
C ALA A 18 0.91 1.68 0.66
N ALA A 19 0.69 3.00 0.69
CA ALA A 19 0.72 3.81 1.90
C ALA A 19 -0.33 3.35 2.94
N ALA A 20 -1.55 3.05 2.50
CA ALA A 20 -2.61 2.54 3.37
C ALA A 20 -2.21 1.19 4.01
N HIS A 21 -1.63 0.27 3.24
CA HIS A 21 -1.12 -0.99 3.80
C HIS A 21 0.02 -0.77 4.80
N ARG A 22 0.95 0.15 4.55
CA ARG A 22 1.97 0.49 5.56
C ARG A 22 1.38 1.07 6.85
N ALA A 23 0.33 1.89 6.75
CA ALA A 23 -0.37 2.41 7.93
C ALA A 23 -1.06 1.26 8.71
N MET A 24 -1.73 0.35 8.01
CA MET A 24 -2.35 -0.84 8.63
C MET A 24 -1.31 -1.77 9.27
N ALA A 25 -0.13 -1.94 8.65
CA ALA A 25 0.97 -2.70 9.23
C ALA A 25 1.41 -2.11 10.57
N LYS A 26 1.61 -0.79 10.64
CA LYS A 26 1.95 -0.10 11.89
C LYS A 26 0.86 -0.27 12.94
N ALA A 27 -0.41 -0.10 12.56
CA ALA A 27 -1.54 -0.30 13.47
C ALA A 27 -1.60 -1.74 14.02
N ALA A 28 -1.25 -2.75 13.21
CA ALA A 28 -1.23 -4.14 13.64
C ALA A 28 -0.24 -4.42 14.79
N LEU A 29 0.85 -3.65 14.90
CA LEU A 29 1.81 -3.78 16.00
C LEU A 29 1.23 -3.35 17.35
N PHE A 30 0.21 -2.48 17.34
CA PHE A 30 -0.44 -1.96 18.54
C PHE A 30 -1.77 -2.67 18.86
N ALA A 31 -2.18 -3.66 18.07
CA ALA A 31 -3.43 -4.37 18.29
C ALA A 31 -3.41 -5.24 19.55
N ASP A 32 -4.56 -5.38 20.22
CA ASP A 32 -4.72 -6.25 21.39
C ASP A 32 -4.93 -7.72 20.95
N SER A 33 -3.89 -8.32 20.39
CA SER A 33 -3.86 -9.72 19.98
C SER A 33 -2.47 -10.30 20.24
N SER A 34 -2.35 -11.63 20.15
CA SER A 34 -1.08 -12.31 20.43
C SER A 34 0.07 -11.75 19.57
N ALA A 35 1.30 -11.79 20.09
CA ALA A 35 2.48 -11.32 19.37
C ALA A 35 2.64 -12.00 17.99
N SER A 36 2.37 -13.32 17.91
CA SER A 36 2.38 -14.06 16.65
C SER A 36 1.33 -13.53 15.67
N THR A 37 0.11 -13.27 16.14
CA THR A 37 -0.97 -12.72 15.31
C THR A 37 -0.63 -11.33 14.79
N ARG A 38 -0.09 -10.45 15.65
CA ARG A 38 0.36 -9.12 15.24
C ARG A 38 1.45 -9.17 14.18
N LEU A 39 2.46 -10.01 14.38
CA LEU A 39 3.57 -10.15 13.42
C LEU A 39 3.08 -10.67 12.07
N LYS A 40 2.18 -11.67 12.07
CA LYS A 40 1.56 -12.17 10.83
C LYS A 40 0.80 -11.07 10.09
N ARG A 41 0.00 -10.27 10.80
CA ARG A 41 -0.76 -9.14 10.21
C ARG A 41 0.16 -8.05 9.68
N TYR A 42 1.21 -7.70 10.43
CA TYR A 42 2.23 -6.75 9.99
C TYR A 42 2.88 -7.21 8.68
N ASN A 43 3.37 -8.46 8.64
CA ASN A 43 4.02 -9.03 7.47
C ASN A 43 3.07 -9.04 6.26
N HIS A 44 1.82 -9.47 6.45
CA HIS A 44 0.81 -9.48 5.39
C HIS A 44 0.61 -8.09 4.76
N HIS A 45 0.58 -7.05 5.58
CA HIS A 45 0.41 -5.68 5.09
C HIS A 45 1.67 -5.12 4.44
N ILE A 46 2.86 -5.37 4.99
CA ILE A 46 4.12 -4.92 4.37
C ILE A 46 4.35 -5.61 3.02
N GLU A 47 4.08 -6.91 2.92
CA GLU A 47 4.22 -7.67 1.66
C GLU A 47 3.31 -7.08 0.57
N LYS A 48 2.05 -6.80 0.88
CA LYS A 48 1.13 -6.13 -0.05
C LYS A 48 1.60 -4.74 -0.45
N ALA A 49 2.15 -3.96 0.48
CA ALA A 49 2.69 -2.64 0.17
C ALA A 49 3.86 -2.74 -0.83
N GLN A 50 4.80 -3.65 -0.58
CA GLN A 50 5.94 -3.89 -1.46
C GLN A 50 5.52 -4.38 -2.85
N GLN A 51 4.54 -5.28 -2.93
CA GLN A 51 4.00 -5.74 -4.22
C GLN A 51 3.37 -4.59 -5.02
N LEU A 52 2.67 -3.67 -4.36
CA LEU A 52 2.08 -2.50 -5.01
C LEU A 52 3.13 -1.50 -5.46
N GLU A 53 4.18 -1.30 -4.66
CA GLU A 53 5.34 -0.45 -5.00
C GLU A 53 6.11 -1.02 -6.20
N ALA A 54 6.34 -2.34 -6.24
CA ALA A 54 6.97 -3.00 -7.38
C ALA A 54 6.16 -2.80 -8.67
N ARG A 55 4.83 -3.00 -8.63
CA ARG A 55 3.95 -2.75 -9.77
C ARG A 55 3.99 -1.29 -10.23
N LEU A 56 4.07 -0.34 -9.29
CA LEU A 56 4.17 1.07 -9.61
C LEU A 56 5.51 1.37 -10.32
N SER A 57 6.63 0.81 -9.84
CA SER A 57 7.92 0.88 -10.50
C SER A 57 7.90 0.29 -11.91
N ASP A 58 7.29 -0.90 -12.09
CA ASP A 58 7.15 -1.54 -13.41
C ASP A 58 6.34 -0.67 -14.37
N THR A 59 5.24 -0.06 -13.90
CA THR A 59 4.42 0.85 -14.72
C THR A 59 5.20 2.11 -15.12
N ALA A 60 6.04 2.64 -14.23
CA ALA A 60 6.92 3.77 -14.54
C ALA A 60 7.97 3.39 -15.59
N GLN A 61 8.64 2.24 -15.43
CA GLN A 61 9.61 1.71 -16.40
C GLN A 61 8.98 1.50 -17.78
N ARG A 62 7.77 0.95 -17.86
CA ARG A 62 7.04 0.73 -19.12
C ARG A 62 6.70 2.05 -19.83
N SER A 63 6.41 3.12 -19.09
CA SER A 63 6.16 4.44 -19.69
C SER A 63 7.41 5.07 -20.30
N VAL A 64 8.58 4.81 -19.72
CA VAL A 64 9.88 5.32 -20.22
C VAL A 64 10.39 4.50 -21.41
N GLY A 65 10.19 3.18 -21.40
CA GLY A 65 10.63 2.28 -22.47
C GLY A 65 9.77 2.25 -23.74
N GLY A 66 8.68 3.01 -23.80
CA GLY A 66 7.77 3.08 -24.97
C GLY A 66 8.09 4.20 -25.96
N ALA A 67 9.18 4.94 -25.77
CA ALA A 67 9.52 6.14 -26.55
C ALA A 67 10.70 5.93 -27.54
N VAL A 68 11.06 4.69 -27.87
CA VAL A 68 12.14 4.36 -28.83
C VAL A 68 11.63 3.52 -29.99
#